data_AF-A0A1S3T2W7-F1
#
_entry.id   AF-A0A1S3T2W7-F1
#
_cell.length_a   1.000
_cell.length_b   1.000
_cell.length_c   1.000
_cell.angle_alpha   90.00
_cell.angle_beta   90.00
_cell.angle_gamma   90.00
#
_symmetry.space_group_name_H-M   'P 1'
#
loop_
_entity.id
_entity.type
_entity.pdbx_description
1 polymer ?
#
loop_
_entity_poly.entity_id
_entity_poly.type
_entity_poly.pdbx_seq_one_letter_code
_entity_poly.pdbx_strand_id
1 'polypeptide(L)'
;MAEGGEGEEEIQFLRTDDQVVLQCTASVLKEQIKLCLACEGFGNRLCYLETTSNAQNCPPDLAICAFVLEQSLSVRALQEMLANTVDMSEVGT
;
A
#
# COMPACT_ATOMS: atom_id res chain seq x y z
N MET A 1 -33.72 -30.97 -14.16
CA MET A 1 -32.30 -30.96 -13.79
C MET A 1 -32.07 -29.67 -13.01
N ALA A 2 -31.67 -29.78 -11.75
CA ALA A 2 -31.22 -28.63 -10.99
C ALA A 2 -29.77 -28.37 -11.42
N GLU A 3 -29.56 -27.33 -12.22
CA GLU A 3 -28.22 -26.84 -12.52
C GLU A 3 -27.66 -26.25 -11.22
N GLY A 4 -26.61 -26.89 -10.71
CA GLY A 4 -25.96 -26.52 -9.47
C GLY A 4 -24.82 -25.54 -9.72
N GLY A 5 -24.71 -24.57 -8.81
CA GLY A 5 -23.44 -23.98 -8.39
C GLY A 5 -22.89 -22.87 -9.27
N GLU A 6 -23.50 -21.68 -9.24
CA GLU A 6 -22.85 -20.44 -9.69
C GLU A 6 -22.34 -19.65 -8.48
N GLY A 7 -21.03 -19.38 -8.44
CA GLY A 7 -20.50 -18.19 -7.76
C GLY A 7 -19.74 -18.39 -6.45
N GLU A 8 -18.79 -19.33 -6.37
CA GLU A 8 -17.68 -19.12 -5.43
C GLU A 8 -16.81 -17.99 -6.00
N GLU A 9 -17.05 -16.75 -5.58
CA GLU A 9 -16.14 -15.63 -5.83
C GLU A 9 -14.76 -16.02 -5.26
N GLU A 10 -13.77 -16.26 -6.11
CA GLU A 10 -12.40 -16.52 -5.66
C GLU A 10 -11.90 -15.31 -4.87
N ILE A 11 -11.80 -15.46 -3.55
CA ILE A 11 -11.30 -14.42 -2.66
C ILE A 11 -9.80 -14.24 -2.93
N GLN A 12 -9.42 -13.05 -3.41
CA GLN A 12 -8.03 -12.70 -3.61
C GLN A 12 -7.43 -12.12 -2.31
N PHE A 13 -6.29 -12.66 -1.89
CA PHE A 13 -5.54 -12.19 -0.73
C PHE A 13 -4.27 -11.49 -1.16
N LEU A 14 -3.92 -10.41 -0.45
CA LEU A 14 -2.63 -9.75 -0.61
C LEU A 14 -1.50 -10.64 -0.08
N ARG A 15 -0.40 -10.68 -0.81
CA ARG A 15 0.83 -11.38 -0.49
C ARG A 15 2.00 -10.41 -0.43
N THR A 16 3.11 -10.85 0.14
CA THR A 16 4.38 -10.13 -0.03
C THR A 16 4.71 -10.03 -1.52
N ASP A 17 5.47 -9.00 -1.88
CA ASP A 17 5.82 -8.63 -3.26
C ASP A 17 4.65 -8.08 -4.11
N ASP A 18 3.42 -8.04 -3.59
CA ASP A 18 2.32 -7.36 -4.27
C ASP A 18 2.53 -5.84 -4.28
N GLN A 19 2.23 -5.23 -5.43
CA GLN A 19 2.22 -3.78 -5.61
C GLN A 19 0.83 -3.23 -5.29
N VAL A 20 0.76 -2.28 -4.37
CA VAL A 20 -0.48 -1.70 -3.86
C VAL A 20 -0.42 -0.17 -3.87
N VAL A 21 -1.60 0.45 -3.85
CA VAL A 21 -1.76 1.88 -3.55
C VAL A 21 -2.50 2.02 -2.22
N LEU A 22 -2.08 2.99 -1.40
CA LEU A 22 -2.78 3.30 -0.15
C LEU A 22 -3.76 4.45 -0.41
N GLN A 23 -5.05 4.13 -0.47
CA GLN A 23 -6.09 5.09 -0.78
C GLN A 23 -6.94 5.43 0.45
N CYS A 24 -7.22 6.73 0.65
CA CYS A 24 -8.22 7.21 1.58
C CYS A 24 -9.28 8.06 0.86
N THR A 25 -10.40 8.31 1.55
CA THR A 25 -11.45 9.20 1.05
C THR A 25 -11.63 10.36 2.02
N ALA A 26 -11.70 11.58 1.49
CA ALA A 26 -11.95 12.79 2.25
C ALA A 26 -13.14 13.56 1.67
N SER A 27 -13.83 14.35 2.50
CA SER A 27 -14.93 15.21 2.04
C SER A 27 -14.43 16.65 1.88
N VAL A 28 -14.48 17.17 0.67
CA VAL A 28 -14.07 18.54 0.31
C VAL A 28 -15.19 19.19 -0.48
N LEU A 29 -15.62 20.39 -0.08
CA LEU A 29 -16.73 21.12 -0.74
C LEU A 29 -18.02 20.29 -0.91
N LYS A 30 -18.30 19.37 0.04
CA LYS A 30 -19.43 18.41 0.03
C LYS A 30 -19.30 17.29 -1.01
N GLU A 31 -18.15 17.12 -1.63
CA GLU A 31 -17.84 16.01 -2.52
C GLU A 31 -16.84 15.05 -1.86
N GLN A 32 -17.02 13.75 -2.10
CA GLN A 32 -16.08 12.72 -1.66
C GLN A 32 -14.94 12.61 -2.68
N ILE A 33 -13.72 12.93 -2.24
CA ILE A 33 -12.52 12.82 -3.05
C ILE A 33 -11.67 11.63 -2.60
N LYS A 34 -11.19 10.85 -3.57
CA LYS A 34 -10.25 9.75 -3.39
C LYS A 34 -8.84 10.29 -3.54
N LEU A 35 -8.00 9.93 -2.58
CA LEU A 35 -6.62 10.37 -2.45
C LEU A 35 -5.74 9.16 -2.28
N CYS A 36 -4.63 9.10 -3.01
CA CYS A 36 -3.59 8.10 -2.83
C CYS A 36 -2.38 8.71 -2.13
N LEU A 37 -1.77 7.95 -1.22
CA LEU A 37 -0.47 8.31 -0.66
C LEU A 37 0.58 8.26 -1.77
N ALA A 38 1.41 9.29 -1.87
CA ALA A 38 2.46 9.39 -2.87
C ALA A 38 3.75 9.97 -2.28
N CYS A 39 4.88 9.67 -2.91
CA CYS A 39 6.17 10.29 -2.59
C CYS A 39 7.10 10.24 -3.81
N GLU A 40 7.86 11.31 -4.05
CA GLU A 40 8.85 11.39 -5.13
C GLU A 40 10.17 10.67 -4.76
N GLY A 41 10.57 10.72 -3.48
CA GLY A 41 11.78 10.09 -2.96
C GLY A 41 13.05 10.92 -3.20
N PHE A 42 13.44 11.11 -4.46
CA PHE A 42 14.63 11.88 -4.82
C PHE A 42 14.33 13.38 -4.75
N GLY A 43 15.11 14.14 -3.97
CA GLY A 43 14.91 15.58 -3.79
C GLY A 43 13.77 15.95 -2.83
N ASN A 44 12.77 15.08 -2.65
CA ASN A 44 11.71 15.24 -1.66
C ASN A 44 11.33 13.90 -0.99
N ARG A 45 11.49 13.83 0.34
CA ARG A 45 11.19 12.63 1.14
C ARG A 45 9.85 12.71 1.89
N LEU A 46 9.16 13.85 1.83
CA LEU A 46 7.87 14.01 2.47
C LEU A 46 6.79 13.40 1.59
N CYS A 47 5.95 12.55 2.19
CA CYS A 47 4.78 12.03 1.51
C CYS A 47 3.71 13.13 1.34
N TYR A 48 2.92 13.00 0.29
CA TYR A 48 1.79 13.86 -0.02
C TYR A 48 0.62 13.03 -0.57
N LEU A 49 -0.48 13.70 -0.92
CA LEU A 49 -1.69 13.05 -1.41
C LEU A 49 -1.94 13.42 -2.87
N GLU A 50 -1.98 12.41 -3.72
CA GLU A 50 -2.32 12.53 -5.14
C GLU A 50 -3.82 12.29 -5.34
N THR A 51 -4.51 13.19 -6.04
CA THR A 51 -5.95 13.07 -6.27
C THR A 51 -6.26 12.07 -7.37
N THR A 52 -7.08 11.06 -7.10
CA THR A 52 -7.50 10.07 -8.11
C THR A 52 -8.93 10.25 -8.60
N SER A 53 -9.72 11.14 -7.95
CA SER A 53 -11.13 11.37 -8.29
C SER A 53 -11.38 11.99 -9.67
N ASN A 54 -10.44 12.74 -10.24
CA ASN A 54 -10.62 13.43 -11.53
C ASN A 54 -9.92 12.70 -12.70
N ALA A 55 -9.75 11.38 -12.60
CA ALA A 55 -8.97 10.59 -13.55
C ALA A 55 -9.45 10.69 -15.01
N GLN A 56 -10.73 11.01 -15.24
CA GLN A 56 -11.27 11.20 -16.60
C GLN A 56 -10.73 12.45 -17.30
N ASN A 57 -10.44 13.51 -16.54
CA ASN A 57 -9.99 14.80 -17.10
C ASN A 57 -8.47 15.00 -16.93
N CYS A 58 -7.89 14.43 -15.87
CA CYS A 58 -6.46 14.49 -15.59
C CYS A 58 -6.02 13.12 -15.05
N PRO A 59 -5.22 12.35 -15.80
CA PRO A 59 -4.76 11.04 -15.33
C PRO A 59 -3.85 11.23 -14.09
N PRO A 60 -4.10 10.52 -12.98
CA PRO A 60 -3.26 10.62 -11.79
C PRO A 60 -1.90 9.97 -12.02
N ASP A 61 -0.86 10.47 -11.34
CA ASP A 61 0.45 9.82 -11.36
C ASP A 61 0.48 8.62 -10.40
N LEU A 62 0.15 7.44 -10.93
CA LEU A 62 0.16 6.21 -10.15
C LEU A 62 1.56 5.65 -9.91
N ALA A 63 2.58 6.09 -10.66
CA ALA A 63 3.93 5.57 -10.51
C ALA A 63 4.52 5.98 -9.14
N ILE A 64 4.25 7.22 -8.71
CA ILE A 64 4.64 7.74 -7.39
C ILE A 64 3.75 7.26 -6.24
N CYS A 65 2.60 6.65 -6.55
CA CYS A 65 1.65 6.14 -5.56
C CYS A 65 1.85 4.64 -5.26
N ALA A 66 2.76 3.98 -5.96
CA ALA A 66 2.98 2.56 -5.87
C ALA A 66 3.88 2.17 -4.69
N PHE A 67 3.41 1.23 -3.87
CA PHE A 67 4.16 0.63 -2.78
C PHE A 67 4.22 -0.88 -2.97
N VAL A 68 5.33 -1.50 -2.55
CA VAL A 68 5.47 -2.96 -2.56
C VAL A 68 5.38 -3.47 -1.12
N LEU A 69 4.60 -4.52 -0.92
CA LEU A 69 4.53 -5.21 0.37
C LEU A 69 5.77 -6.07 0.59
N GLU A 70 6.88 -5.46 1.01
CA GLU A 70 8.16 -6.16 1.13
C GLU A 70 8.16 -7.24 2.22
N GLN A 71 7.57 -6.97 3.39
CA GLN A 71 7.52 -7.92 4.50
C GLN A 71 6.17 -7.88 5.22
N SER A 72 5.71 -9.05 5.65
CA SER A 72 4.52 -9.21 6.49
C SER A 72 4.81 -10.24 7.59
N LEU A 73 5.00 -9.75 8.81
CA LEU A 73 5.34 -10.55 9.98
C LEU A 73 4.32 -10.33 11.10
N SER A 74 4.11 -11.35 11.91
CA SER A 74 3.39 -11.17 13.18
C SER A 74 4.20 -10.28 14.13
N VAL A 75 3.54 -9.65 15.11
CA VAL A 75 4.18 -8.76 16.08
C VAL A 75 5.37 -9.42 16.78
N ARG A 76 5.22 -10.70 17.20
CA ARG A 76 6.30 -11.42 17.88
C ARG A 76 7.48 -11.69 16.96
N ALA A 77 7.23 -12.18 15.74
CA ALA A 77 8.30 -12.43 14.77
C ALA A 77 9.03 -11.13 14.40
N LEU A 78 8.30 -10.00 14.30
CA LEU A 78 8.90 -8.69 14.06
C LEU A 78 9.79 -8.25 15.24
N GLN A 79 9.35 -8.46 16.48
CA GLN A 79 10.16 -8.17 17.67
C GLN A 79 11.45 -9.01 17.69
N GLU A 80 11.35 -10.31 17.42
CA GLU A 80 12.51 -11.22 17.37
C GLU A 80 13.49 -10.82 16.25
N MET A 81 12.98 -10.47 15.06
CA MET A 81 13.80 -9.99 13.94
C MET A 81 14.53 -8.69 14.28
N LEU A 82 13.83 -7.70 14.85
CA LEU A 82 14.43 -6.41 15.20
C LEU A 82 15.49 -6.57 16.30
N ALA A 83 15.24 -7.39 17.32
CA ALA A 83 16.21 -7.68 18.38
C ALA A 83 17.52 -8.26 17.81
N ASN A 84 17.42 -9.22 16.88
CA ASN A 84 18.59 -9.83 16.24
C ASN A 84 19.33 -8.90 15.25
N THR A 85 18.68 -7.85 14.76
CA THR A 85 19.30 -6.87 13.85
C THR A 85 20.22 -5.92 14.62
N VAL A 86 19.93 -5.63 15.88
CA VAL A 86 20.74 -4.74 16.72
C VAL A 86 22.10 -5.39 17.04
N ASP A 87 22.11 -6.68 17.40
CA ASP A 87 23.33 -7.46 17.67
C ASP A 87 24.32 -7.48 16.48
N MET A 88 23.84 -7.44 15.24
CA MET A 88 24.70 -7.40 14.04
C MET A 88 25.29 -6.02 13.75
N SER A 89 24.70 -4.94 14.29
CA SER A 89 25.22 -3.58 14.12
C SER A 89 26.34 -3.21 15.10
N GLU A 90 26.49 -3.97 16.19
CA GLU A 90 27.50 -3.74 17.24
C GLU A 90 28.80 -4.53 17.03
N VAL A 91 28.82 -5.53 16.14
CA VAL A 91 30.03 -6.34 15.82
C VAL A 91 30.89 -5.69 14.70
N GLY A 92 30.45 -4.53 14.18
CA GLY A 92 31.07 -3.81 13.05
C GLY A 92 31.99 -2.63 13.41
N THR A 93 32.48 -2.53 14.65
CA THR A 93 33.51 -1.54 15.07
C THR A 93 34.74 -2.21 15.65
#